data_AF-A0A2S6WC28-F1
#
_entry.id   AF-A0A2S6WC28-F1
#
_cell.length_a   1.000
_cell.length_b   1.000
_cell.length_c   1.000
_cell.angle_alpha   90.00
_cell.angle_beta   90.00
_cell.angle_gamma   90.00
#
_symmetry.space_group_name_H-M   'P 1'
#
loop_
_entity.id
_entity.type
_entity.pdbx_description
1 polymer ?
#
loop_
_entity_poly.entity_id
_entity_poly.type
_entity_poly.pdbx_seq_one_letter_code
_entity_poly.pdbx_strand_id
1 'polypeptide(L)'
;MSRWKGLPEELDPRVRQLVVRLRRAKDHSGLSLRRLAAKTGYSTSSWERYLSGRSLPPGDAVEAVARLGGDDPTRLLALREVAAQAWGTAAEQRTPPAGTAPPRPHGRALRVTLVAGSVALVLAVCSSILLAVRLTHGEGEAAAAPLTASASTTAPGTPQTPERPVYTCRSERIEGRWYAGNSRTQKAVLAMGHAGPEVAEAQCLLREAGLSPGVVDGIFGPHTQRAVKDLQKRSGLVVDGIIGPHTWKALRE
;
A
#
# COMPACT_ATOMS: atom_id res chain seq x y z
N MET A 1 7.57 19.65 -21.72
CA MET A 1 6.72 18.47 -21.97
C MET A 1 7.57 17.22 -21.80
N SER A 2 7.10 16.20 -21.07
CA SER A 2 7.91 14.99 -20.86
C SER A 2 8.01 14.19 -22.15
N ARG A 3 9.20 13.73 -22.51
CA ARG A 3 9.39 12.85 -23.66
C ARG A 3 8.99 11.43 -23.27
N TRP A 4 7.73 11.06 -23.49
CA TRP A 4 7.23 9.74 -23.14
C TRP A 4 7.67 8.67 -24.12
N LYS A 5 7.98 7.47 -23.62
CA LYS A 5 8.15 6.26 -24.44
C LYS A 5 6.81 5.87 -25.09
N GLY A 6 6.88 5.24 -26.27
CA GLY A 6 5.73 4.66 -26.96
C GLY A 6 4.94 3.70 -26.05
N LEU A 7 3.62 3.63 -26.28
CA LEU A 7 2.75 2.67 -25.61
C LEU A 7 2.77 1.33 -26.37
N PRO A 8 2.59 0.17 -25.69
CA PRO A 8 2.51 -1.14 -26.34
C PRO A 8 1.50 -1.13 -27.49
N GLU A 9 1.78 -1.79 -28.60
CA GLU A 9 0.90 -1.75 -29.79
C GLU A 9 -0.41 -2.50 -29.54
N GLU A 10 -0.35 -3.59 -28.78
CA GLU A 10 -1.46 -4.48 -28.42
C GLU A 10 -2.42 -3.88 -27.38
N LEU A 11 -2.14 -2.66 -26.90
CA LEU A 11 -2.95 -2.00 -25.89
C LEU A 11 -4.30 -1.57 -26.49
N ASP A 12 -5.40 -2.04 -25.87
CA ASP A 12 -6.78 -1.68 -26.26
C ASP A 12 -6.92 -0.15 -26.40
N PRO A 13 -7.56 0.34 -27.48
CA PRO A 13 -7.70 1.78 -27.76
C PRO A 13 -8.27 2.59 -26.59
N ARG A 14 -9.21 2.03 -25.81
CA ARG A 14 -9.83 2.69 -24.65
C ARG A 14 -8.81 2.92 -23.54
N VAL A 15 -7.97 1.92 -23.29
CA VAL A 15 -6.91 2.02 -22.28
C VAL A 15 -5.81 2.98 -22.76
N ARG A 16 -5.45 2.92 -24.04
CA ARG A 16 -4.52 3.88 -24.66
C ARG A 16 -5.01 5.31 -24.48
N GLN A 17 -6.29 5.58 -24.73
CA GLN A 17 -6.89 6.90 -24.56
C GLN A 17 -6.78 7.41 -23.12
N LEU A 18 -7.10 6.57 -22.12
CA LEU A 18 -6.91 6.89 -20.71
C LEU A 18 -5.45 7.27 -20.42
N VAL A 19 -4.50 6.42 -20.82
CA VAL A 19 -3.07 6.64 -20.54
C VAL A 19 -2.55 7.93 -21.18
N VAL A 20 -2.99 8.25 -22.41
CA VAL A 20 -2.64 9.52 -23.07
C VAL A 20 -3.19 10.72 -22.30
N ARG A 21 -4.44 10.67 -21.81
CA ARG A 21 -5.02 11.73 -20.97
C ARG A 21 -4.26 11.90 -19.66
N LEU A 22 -3.90 10.80 -19.00
CA LEU A 22 -3.12 10.85 -17.76
C LEU A 22 -1.72 11.43 -17.97
N ARG A 23 -1.06 11.10 -19.09
CA ARG A 23 0.23 11.70 -19.47
C ARG A 23 0.13 13.21 -19.68
N ARG A 24 -0.94 13.69 -20.31
CA ARG A 24 -1.21 15.13 -20.48
C ARG A 24 -1.46 15.82 -19.14
N ALA A 25 -2.31 15.24 -18.29
CA ALA A 25 -2.57 15.77 -16.95
C ALA A 25 -1.27 15.84 -16.11
N LYS A 26 -0.44 14.78 -16.16
CA LYS A 26 0.89 14.79 -15.55
C LYS A 26 1.73 15.94 -16.11
N ASP A 27 1.84 16.07 -17.43
CA ASP A 27 2.67 17.11 -18.05
C ASP A 27 2.21 18.54 -17.70
N HIS A 28 0.90 18.77 -17.62
CA HIS A 28 0.32 20.05 -17.18
C HIS A 28 0.61 20.36 -15.72
N SER A 29 0.69 19.34 -14.86
CA SER A 29 1.05 19.54 -13.45
C SER A 29 2.46 20.12 -13.25
N GLY A 30 3.33 20.02 -14.26
CA GLY A 30 4.74 20.41 -14.17
C GLY A 30 5.56 19.58 -13.18
N LEU A 31 4.97 18.54 -12.56
CA LEU A 31 5.63 17.74 -11.54
C LEU A 31 6.56 16.71 -12.17
N SER A 32 7.73 16.53 -11.55
CA SER A 32 8.54 15.34 -11.78
C SER A 32 7.80 14.10 -11.28
N LEU A 33 8.11 12.93 -11.85
CA LEU A 33 7.44 11.68 -11.48
C LEU A 33 7.62 11.34 -9.99
N ARG A 34 8.81 11.63 -9.43
CA ARG A 34 9.11 11.49 -7.99
C ARG A 34 8.24 12.41 -7.13
N ARG A 35 7.98 13.64 -7.58
CA ARG A 35 7.14 14.61 -6.85
C ARG A 35 5.65 14.26 -6.95
N LEU A 36 5.20 13.76 -8.09
CA LEU A 36 3.86 13.20 -8.26
C LEU A 36 3.64 12.01 -7.31
N ALA A 37 4.59 11.07 -7.28
CA ALA A 37 4.60 9.95 -6.34
C ALA A 37 4.44 10.42 -4.88
N ALA A 38 5.30 11.33 -4.43
CA ALA A 38 5.24 11.87 -3.06
C ALA A 38 3.90 12.57 -2.74
N LYS A 39 3.34 13.34 -3.68
CA LYS A 39 2.06 14.05 -3.48
C LYS A 39 0.84 13.14 -3.46
N THR A 40 0.93 11.96 -4.07
CA THR A 40 -0.21 11.06 -4.27
C THR A 40 -0.15 9.81 -3.39
N GLY A 41 0.94 9.60 -2.64
CA GLY A 41 1.12 8.39 -1.80
C GLY A 41 1.51 7.13 -2.58
N TYR A 42 1.67 7.24 -3.91
CA TYR A 42 2.10 6.14 -4.78
C TYR A 42 3.62 6.16 -5.01
N SER A 43 4.22 5.01 -5.33
CA SER A 43 5.63 4.96 -5.72
C SER A 43 5.84 5.45 -7.16
N THR A 44 7.06 5.91 -7.46
CA THR A 44 7.47 6.26 -8.84
C THR A 44 7.24 5.09 -9.80
N SER A 45 7.57 3.86 -9.38
CA SER A 45 7.39 2.65 -10.20
C SER A 45 5.93 2.34 -10.51
N SER A 46 4.99 2.60 -9.58
CA SER A 46 3.56 2.48 -9.85
C SER A 46 3.12 3.48 -10.92
N TRP A 47 3.54 4.74 -10.79
CA TRP A 47 3.26 5.77 -11.78
C TRP A 47 3.86 5.45 -13.15
N GLU A 48 5.08 4.92 -13.21
CA GLU A 48 5.68 4.45 -14.46
C GLU A 48 4.84 3.35 -15.11
N ARG A 49 4.34 2.39 -14.31
CA ARG A 49 3.51 1.29 -14.82
C ARG A 49 2.17 1.80 -15.36
N TYR A 50 1.52 2.73 -14.64
CA TYR A 50 0.25 3.33 -15.06
C TYR A 50 0.42 4.17 -16.33
N LEU A 51 1.41 5.06 -16.34
CA LEU A 51 1.66 5.96 -17.46
C LEU A 51 2.30 5.24 -18.65
N SER A 52 2.76 3.99 -18.51
CA SER A 52 3.17 3.15 -19.65
C SER A 52 2.06 2.22 -20.16
N GLY A 53 0.88 2.23 -19.53
CA GLY A 53 -0.22 1.34 -19.92
C GLY A 53 0.01 -0.14 -19.57
N ARG A 54 0.98 -0.44 -18.68
CA ARG A 54 1.26 -1.81 -18.22
C ARG A 54 0.35 -2.26 -17.07
N SER A 55 -0.39 -1.33 -16.48
CA SER A 55 -1.38 -1.58 -15.42
C SER A 55 -2.41 -0.48 -15.48
N LEU A 56 -3.66 -0.84 -15.24
CA LEU A 56 -4.71 0.15 -15.04
C LEU A 56 -4.47 0.88 -13.71
N PRO A 57 -4.45 2.23 -13.70
CA PRO A 57 -4.33 2.99 -12.46
C PRO A 57 -5.62 2.88 -11.63
N PRO A 58 -5.53 2.99 -10.31
CA PRO A 58 -6.70 3.05 -9.46
C PRO A 58 -7.41 4.41 -9.54
N GLY A 59 -8.67 4.47 -9.09
CA GLY A 59 -9.54 5.63 -9.29
C GLY A 59 -9.02 6.87 -8.58
N ASP A 60 -8.61 6.71 -7.33
CA ASP A 60 -7.98 7.75 -6.51
C ASP A 60 -6.67 8.29 -7.13
N ALA A 61 -5.84 7.45 -7.76
CA ALA A 61 -4.66 7.91 -8.50
C ALA A 61 -5.06 8.76 -9.72
N VAL A 62 -6.08 8.33 -10.47
CA VAL A 62 -6.61 9.09 -11.62
C VAL A 62 -7.15 10.45 -11.19
N GLU A 63 -7.94 10.47 -10.12
CA GLU A 63 -8.45 11.70 -9.52
C GLU A 63 -7.32 12.62 -9.05
N ALA A 64 -6.31 12.08 -8.36
CA ALA A 64 -5.20 12.86 -7.84
C ALA A 64 -4.38 13.52 -8.95
N VAL A 65 -4.04 12.80 -10.04
CA VAL A 65 -3.31 13.41 -11.16
C VAL A 65 -4.17 14.36 -11.99
N ALA A 66 -5.49 14.14 -12.07
CA ALA A 66 -6.41 15.08 -12.69
C ALA A 66 -6.40 16.42 -11.95
N ARG A 67 -6.60 16.40 -10.63
CA ARG A 67 -6.56 17.60 -9.77
C ARG A 67 -5.20 18.31 -9.85
N LEU A 68 -4.09 17.57 -9.79
CA LEU A 68 -2.75 18.14 -9.88
C LEU A 68 -2.42 18.71 -11.27
N GLY A 69 -3.04 18.17 -12.32
CA GLY A 69 -2.87 18.59 -13.71
C GLY A 69 -3.86 19.66 -14.19
N GLY A 70 -4.81 20.06 -13.34
CA GLY A 70 -5.89 20.99 -13.70
C GLY A 70 -6.91 20.41 -14.68
N ASP A 71 -7.04 19.08 -14.76
CA ASP A 71 -8.02 18.38 -15.59
C ASP A 71 -9.24 17.97 -14.73
N ASP A 72 -10.43 17.86 -15.33
CA ASP A 72 -11.64 17.45 -14.60
C ASP A 72 -11.57 15.97 -14.16
N PRO A 73 -11.59 15.68 -12.85
CA PRO A 73 -11.54 14.31 -12.34
C PRO A 73 -12.70 13.45 -12.84
N THR A 74 -13.90 14.00 -12.98
CA THR A 74 -15.11 13.26 -13.36
C THR A 74 -14.95 12.64 -14.73
N ARG A 75 -14.50 13.44 -15.70
CA ARG A 75 -14.22 12.99 -17.07
C ARG A 75 -13.14 11.91 -17.12
N LEU A 76 -12.07 12.07 -16.35
CA LEU A 76 -10.96 11.10 -16.34
C LEU A 76 -11.35 9.78 -15.66
N LEU A 77 -12.19 9.84 -14.62
CA LEU A 77 -12.74 8.65 -13.97
C LEU A 77 -13.70 7.89 -14.88
N ALA A 78 -14.55 8.60 -15.65
CA ALA A 78 -15.40 7.96 -16.66
C ALA A 78 -14.57 7.23 -17.73
N LEU A 79 -13.48 7.85 -18.20
CA LEU A 79 -12.54 7.19 -19.11
C LEU A 79 -11.88 5.96 -18.47
N ARG A 80 -11.57 6.01 -17.17
CA ARG A 80 -11.03 4.87 -16.44
C ARG A 80 -12.00 3.70 -16.41
N GLU A 81 -13.29 3.96 -16.21
CA GLU A 81 -14.32 2.91 -16.19
C GLU A 81 -14.43 2.20 -17.55
N VAL A 82 -14.48 2.97 -18.63
CA VAL A 82 -14.48 2.42 -20.01
C VAL A 82 -13.22 1.59 -20.29
N ALA A 83 -12.06 2.05 -19.81
CA ALA A 83 -10.81 1.30 -19.91
C ALA A 83 -10.79 0.05 -19.02
N ALA A 84 -11.44 0.06 -17.84
CA ALA A 84 -11.51 -1.09 -16.94
C ALA A 84 -12.30 -2.24 -17.55
N GLN A 85 -13.43 -1.93 -18.20
CA GLN A 85 -14.23 -2.91 -18.94
C GLN A 85 -13.39 -3.59 -20.04
N ALA A 86 -12.61 -2.80 -20.78
CA ALA A 86 -11.68 -3.29 -21.80
C ALA A 86 -10.63 -4.24 -21.23
N TRP A 87 -10.03 -3.83 -20.11
CA TRP A 87 -8.95 -4.55 -19.47
C TRP A 87 -9.40 -5.91 -18.91
N GLY A 88 -10.63 -5.97 -18.36
CA GLY A 88 -11.25 -7.22 -17.90
C GLY A 88 -11.49 -8.21 -19.05
N THR A 89 -12.08 -7.75 -20.16
CA THR A 89 -12.33 -8.61 -21.33
C THR A 89 -11.05 -9.19 -21.93
N ALA A 90 -9.96 -8.42 -21.96
CA ALA A 90 -8.67 -8.88 -22.45
C ALA A 90 -7.96 -9.87 -21.50
N ALA A 91 -8.34 -9.91 -20.21
CA ALA A 91 -7.87 -10.90 -19.25
C ALA A 91 -8.68 -12.21 -19.38
N GLU A 92 -9.99 -12.11 -19.58
CA GLU A 92 -10.88 -13.24 -19.85
C GLU A 92 -10.46 -14.01 -21.11
N GLN A 93 -10.19 -13.30 -22.20
CA GLN A 93 -9.79 -13.88 -23.51
C GLN A 93 -8.41 -14.55 -23.50
N ARG A 94 -7.57 -14.28 -22.50
CA ARG A 94 -6.27 -14.97 -22.30
C ARG A 94 -6.40 -16.27 -21.51
N THR A 95 -7.59 -16.58 -20.99
CA THR A 95 -7.90 -17.87 -20.36
C THR A 95 -8.30 -18.85 -21.47
N PRO A 96 -7.57 -19.96 -21.67
CA PRO A 96 -7.98 -20.98 -22.64
C PRO A 96 -9.37 -21.49 -22.25
N PRO A 97 -10.29 -21.74 -23.20
CA PRO A 97 -11.55 -22.38 -22.86
C PRO A 97 -11.25 -23.73 -22.20
N ALA A 98 -11.87 -23.99 -21.04
CA ALA A 98 -11.71 -25.23 -20.29
C ALA A 98 -12.25 -26.40 -21.12
N GLY A 99 -11.38 -26.96 -21.97
CA GLY A 99 -11.59 -28.21 -22.65
C GLY A 99 -11.54 -29.36 -21.65
N THR A 100 -12.64 -30.09 -21.59
CA THR A 100 -12.92 -31.36 -20.91
C THR A 100 -11.67 -32.16 -20.48
N ALA A 101 -11.32 -32.10 -19.19
CA ALA A 101 -10.35 -33.02 -18.60
C ALA A 101 -11.11 -34.17 -17.88
N PRO A 102 -10.77 -35.45 -18.13
CA PRO A 102 -11.47 -36.59 -17.54
C PRO A 102 -11.19 -36.72 -16.03
N PRO A 103 -12.05 -37.41 -15.26
CA PRO A 103 -11.87 -37.53 -13.82
C PRO A 103 -10.60 -38.31 -13.48
N ARG A 104 -9.73 -37.70 -12.67
CA ARG A 104 -8.52 -38.35 -12.13
C ARG A 104 -8.93 -39.31 -11.00
N PRO A 105 -8.47 -40.58 -10.99
CA PRO A 105 -8.73 -41.47 -9.88
C PRO A 105 -7.87 -41.11 -8.67
N HIS A 106 -8.48 -41.03 -7.49
CA HIS A 106 -7.78 -40.90 -6.21
C HIS A 106 -7.12 -42.23 -5.84
N GLY A 107 -5.83 -42.35 -6.18
CA GLY A 107 -4.93 -43.39 -5.67
C GLY A 107 -4.41 -43.04 -4.27
N ARG A 108 -4.44 -44.04 -3.40
CA ARG A 108 -4.16 -44.01 -1.95
C ARG A 108 -2.75 -43.51 -1.59
N ALA A 109 -2.71 -42.95 -0.37
CA ALA A 109 -1.58 -42.71 0.52
C ALA A 109 -0.33 -43.59 0.35
N LEU A 110 0.88 -43.06 0.60
CA LEU A 110 1.53 -43.07 1.92
C LEU A 110 3.04 -42.71 1.80
N ARG A 111 3.58 -42.14 2.91
CA ARG A 111 4.96 -42.20 3.44
C ARG A 111 5.90 -41.00 3.23
N VAL A 112 5.92 -40.22 4.31
CA VAL A 112 7.02 -39.44 4.91
C VAL A 112 8.35 -40.20 4.90
N THR A 113 9.44 -39.51 4.55
CA THR A 113 10.77 -39.74 5.15
C THR A 113 11.45 -38.40 5.42
N LEU A 114 11.62 -38.12 6.73
CA LEU A 114 12.49 -37.12 7.33
C LEU A 114 13.97 -37.45 7.04
N VAL A 115 14.77 -36.43 6.74
CA VAL A 115 16.22 -36.46 7.00
C VAL A 115 16.59 -35.21 7.79
N ALA A 116 17.11 -35.45 8.99
CA ALA A 116 17.65 -34.50 9.94
C ALA A 116 19.19 -34.64 10.00
N GLY A 117 19.86 -33.55 10.36
CA GLY A 117 21.25 -33.51 10.86
C GLY A 117 21.99 -32.29 10.31
N SER A 118 22.77 -31.50 11.07
CA SER A 118 23.00 -31.31 12.51
C SER A 118 23.95 -30.10 12.66
N VAL A 119 23.99 -29.55 13.87
CA VAL A 119 24.60 -28.29 14.35
C VAL A 119 26.09 -28.43 14.77
N ALA A 120 26.79 -27.28 14.96
CA ALA A 120 27.96 -26.95 15.83
C ALA A 120 29.37 -26.89 15.18
N LEU A 121 30.33 -25.98 15.48
CA LEU A 121 30.47 -24.82 16.41
C LEU A 121 31.89 -24.16 16.25
N VAL A 122 32.06 -22.94 16.81
CA VAL A 122 33.26 -22.26 17.42
C VAL A 122 33.89 -21.16 16.54
N LEU A 123 33.75 -19.83 16.74
CA LEU A 123 33.93 -18.86 17.86
C LEU A 123 35.33 -18.18 17.95
N ALA A 124 35.27 -16.84 18.01
CA ALA A 124 36.18 -15.86 18.64
C ALA A 124 37.48 -15.45 17.93
N VAL A 125 37.60 -14.15 17.56
CA VAL A 125 38.43 -13.13 18.24
C VAL A 125 38.22 -11.76 17.55
N CYS A 126 37.66 -10.79 18.28
CA CYS A 126 38.03 -9.36 18.33
C CYS A 126 36.92 -8.54 19.03
N SER A 127 36.63 -8.93 20.27
CA SER A 127 36.10 -8.03 21.29
C SER A 127 37.29 -7.62 22.17
N SER A 128 37.87 -6.45 21.90
CA SER A 128 38.83 -5.71 22.74
C SER A 128 39.09 -4.43 21.96
N ILE A 129 38.60 -3.26 22.36
CA ILE A 129 39.09 -2.42 23.46
C ILE A 129 37.91 -1.52 23.89
N LEU A 130 37.20 -1.86 24.97
CA LEU A 130 37.23 -1.18 26.29
C LEU A 130 37.25 0.36 26.17
N LEU A 131 36.16 1.06 26.51
CA LEU A 131 35.70 1.32 27.88
C LEU A 131 36.83 1.80 28.79
N ALA A 132 37.21 3.07 28.64
CA ALA A 132 37.83 3.87 29.69
C ALA A 132 37.53 5.36 29.43
N VAL A 133 37.41 6.13 30.51
CA VAL A 133 37.20 7.59 30.56
C VAL A 133 35.73 8.05 30.50
N ARG A 134 34.93 7.53 31.43
CA ARG A 134 34.09 8.41 32.25
C ARG A 134 34.93 8.82 33.44
N LEU A 135 35.29 10.09 33.53
CA LEU A 135 35.55 10.89 34.72
C LEU A 135 36.29 12.15 34.25
N THR A 136 35.61 13.30 34.27
CA THR A 136 36.07 14.52 34.95
C THR A 136 35.15 15.69 34.60
N HIS A 137 34.33 16.03 35.60
CA HIS A 137 34.00 17.37 36.06
C HIS A 137 33.35 18.41 35.14
N GLY A 138 32.29 19.00 35.67
CA GLY A 138 31.79 20.31 35.30
C GLY A 138 30.40 20.59 35.85
N GLU A 139 30.24 20.57 37.17
CA GLU A 139 29.06 21.12 37.84
C GLU A 139 28.98 22.65 37.62
N GLY A 140 27.75 23.15 37.51
CA GLY A 140 27.47 24.57 37.32
C GLY A 140 25.97 24.85 37.42
N GLU A 141 25.52 24.98 38.66
CA GLU A 141 24.16 25.21 39.15
C GLU A 141 23.53 26.55 38.69
N ALA A 142 22.18 26.56 38.69
CA ALA A 142 21.30 27.59 39.25
C ALA A 142 20.44 28.47 38.31
N ALA A 143 19.15 28.46 38.67
CA ALA A 143 18.27 29.63 38.90
C ALA A 143 17.21 30.01 37.84
N ALA A 144 15.97 29.67 38.24
CA ALA A 144 14.81 30.58 38.40
C ALA A 144 14.11 31.22 37.19
N ALA A 145 12.79 30.95 37.12
CA ALA A 145 11.76 31.67 36.36
C ALA A 145 11.50 33.08 36.97
N PRO A 146 10.70 34.03 36.39
CA PRO A 146 9.30 33.81 35.99
C PRO A 146 8.77 34.57 34.73
N LEU A 147 7.57 34.13 34.35
CA LEU A 147 6.47 34.72 33.55
C LEU A 147 6.60 36.16 33.01
N THR A 148 6.24 36.33 31.73
CA THR A 148 5.49 37.49 31.22
C THR A 148 4.60 37.07 30.05
N ALA A 149 3.32 37.45 30.14
CA ALA A 149 2.30 37.22 29.14
C ALA A 149 2.40 38.20 27.97
N SER A 150 1.95 37.78 26.79
CA SER A 150 1.22 38.67 25.88
C SER A 150 0.30 37.86 24.97
N ALA A 151 -0.98 38.17 25.10
CA ALA A 151 -2.05 37.73 24.22
C ALA A 151 -1.99 38.48 22.89
N SER A 152 -2.44 37.82 21.82
CA SER A 152 -2.97 38.50 20.62
C SER A 152 -4.08 37.66 20.01
N THR A 153 -5.30 38.02 20.42
CA THR A 153 -6.54 38.20 19.67
C THR A 153 -6.56 37.80 18.18
N THR A 154 -7.38 36.77 17.90
CA THR A 154 -8.42 36.63 16.86
C THR A 154 -8.09 36.68 15.36
N ALA A 155 -8.42 35.58 14.68
CA ALA A 155 -9.22 35.61 13.45
C ALA A 155 -10.19 34.40 13.44
N PRO A 156 -11.49 34.57 13.09
CA PRO A 156 -12.42 33.46 12.95
C PRO A 156 -12.13 32.72 11.64
N GLY A 157 -11.55 31.52 11.75
CA GLY A 157 -11.34 30.62 10.64
C GLY A 157 -12.67 30.05 10.14
N THR A 158 -12.92 30.27 8.85
CA THR A 158 -13.97 29.67 8.02
C THR A 158 -14.17 28.16 8.31
N PRO A 159 -15.41 27.63 8.33
CA PRO A 159 -15.63 26.19 8.49
C PRO A 159 -15.00 25.41 7.33
N GLN A 160 -13.93 24.68 7.64
CA GLN A 160 -13.22 23.80 6.71
C GLN A 160 -14.04 22.52 6.48
N THR A 161 -14.23 22.18 5.20
CA THR A 161 -14.95 20.99 4.70
C THR A 161 -13.97 20.10 3.94
N PRO A 162 -14.07 18.76 4.05
CA PRO A 162 -13.58 17.96 5.16
C PRO A 162 -12.07 17.66 5.03
N GLU A 163 -11.33 17.79 6.14
CA GLU A 163 -10.03 17.13 6.28
C GLU A 163 -10.19 15.62 6.10
N ARG A 164 -9.17 14.96 5.55
CA ARG A 164 -9.15 13.51 5.26
C ARG A 164 -9.75 12.71 6.43
N PRO A 165 -10.51 11.63 6.19
CA PRO A 165 -11.05 10.82 7.27
C PRO A 165 -9.91 10.36 8.17
N VAL A 166 -9.95 10.78 9.43
CA VAL A 166 -8.93 10.45 10.43
C VAL A 166 -9.20 9.03 10.90
N TYR A 167 -8.48 8.07 10.32
CA TYR A 167 -8.51 6.70 10.80
C TYR A 167 -7.69 6.57 12.08
N THR A 168 -8.27 5.94 13.10
CA THR A 168 -7.59 5.65 14.35
C THR A 168 -7.43 4.15 14.48
N CYS A 169 -6.25 3.69 14.91
CA CYS A 169 -6.02 2.26 15.14
C CYS A 169 -6.24 1.97 16.62
N ARG A 170 -7.43 1.48 16.95
CA ARG A 170 -7.74 0.97 18.29
C ARG A 170 -7.71 -0.54 18.25
N SER A 171 -6.61 -1.13 18.70
CA SER A 171 -6.45 -2.58 18.79
C SER A 171 -7.36 -3.14 19.89
N GLU A 172 -8.26 -4.04 19.53
CA GLU A 172 -9.17 -4.75 20.42
C GLU A 172 -9.23 -6.23 20.04
N ARG A 173 -9.31 -7.14 21.02
CA ARG A 173 -9.59 -8.56 20.76
C ARG A 173 -11.06 -8.86 21.04
N ILE A 174 -11.77 -9.32 20.01
CA ILE A 174 -13.17 -9.75 20.09
C ILE A 174 -13.22 -11.21 19.66
N GLU A 175 -13.72 -12.08 20.53
CA GLU A 175 -13.80 -13.54 20.29
C GLU A 175 -12.45 -14.14 19.85
N GLY A 176 -11.36 -13.69 20.48
CA GLY A 176 -10.00 -14.15 20.18
C GLY A 176 -9.38 -13.57 18.90
N ARG A 177 -10.11 -12.77 18.11
CA ARG A 177 -9.61 -12.14 16.88
C ARG A 177 -9.26 -10.67 17.09
N TRP A 178 -8.19 -10.20 16.47
CA TRP A 178 -7.81 -8.78 16.49
C TRP A 178 -8.70 -7.93 15.59
N TYR A 179 -9.07 -6.74 16.06
CA TYR A 179 -9.76 -5.67 15.32
C TYR A 179 -9.08 -4.33 15.60
N ALA A 180 -9.12 -3.42 14.64
CA ALA A 180 -8.55 -2.07 14.77
C ALA A 180 -9.60 -0.96 14.89
N GLY A 181 -10.89 -1.31 14.94
CA GLY A 181 -11.99 -0.38 15.14
C GLY A 181 -12.45 0.39 13.89
N ASN A 182 -11.90 0.09 12.71
CA ASN A 182 -12.26 0.77 11.46
C ASN A 182 -13.25 -0.06 10.63
N SER A 183 -13.12 -1.40 10.62
CA SER A 183 -14.07 -2.28 9.92
C SER A 183 -14.12 -3.68 10.52
N ARG A 184 -15.29 -4.32 10.45
CA ARG A 184 -15.51 -5.71 10.89
C ARG A 184 -15.44 -6.73 9.74
N THR A 185 -15.04 -6.31 8.55
CA THR A 185 -14.97 -7.23 7.40
C THR A 185 -13.95 -8.36 7.64
N GLN A 186 -14.29 -9.53 7.13
CA GLN A 186 -13.45 -10.73 7.17
C GLN A 186 -13.34 -11.41 5.80
N LYS A 187 -14.13 -10.97 4.82
CA LYS A 187 -14.25 -11.61 3.50
C LYS A 187 -14.09 -10.63 2.34
N ALA A 188 -14.02 -9.32 2.61
CA ALA A 188 -13.81 -8.33 1.56
C ALA A 188 -12.48 -8.60 0.84
N VAL A 189 -12.49 -8.43 -0.48
CA VAL A 189 -11.28 -8.51 -1.30
C VAL A 189 -10.69 -7.12 -1.42
N LEU A 190 -9.52 -6.89 -0.83
CA LEU A 190 -8.80 -5.61 -0.92
C LEU A 190 -7.56 -5.75 -1.79
N ALA A 191 -7.42 -4.85 -2.74
CA ALA A 191 -6.29 -4.82 -3.67
C ALA A 191 -5.85 -3.38 -3.93
N MET A 192 -4.75 -3.24 -4.68
CA MET A 192 -4.17 -1.95 -5.08
C MET A 192 -5.25 -0.96 -5.52
N GLY A 193 -5.29 0.21 -4.88
CA GLY A 193 -6.22 1.27 -5.22
C GLY A 193 -7.61 1.21 -4.60
N HIS A 194 -7.91 0.16 -3.83
CA HIS A 194 -9.08 0.21 -2.96
C HIS A 194 -8.82 1.26 -1.87
N ALA A 195 -9.87 1.94 -1.45
CA ALA A 195 -9.81 2.88 -0.34
C ALA A 195 -11.03 2.75 0.55
N GLY A 196 -10.90 3.13 1.81
CA GLY A 196 -11.99 3.11 2.78
C GLY A 196 -11.60 2.51 4.14
N PRO A 197 -12.59 2.40 5.05
CA PRO A 197 -12.37 1.91 6.41
C PRO A 197 -11.85 0.47 6.48
N GLU A 198 -12.16 -0.38 5.49
CA GLU A 198 -11.65 -1.76 5.39
C GLU A 198 -10.13 -1.76 5.15
N VAL A 199 -9.64 -0.83 4.34
CA VAL A 199 -8.21 -0.70 4.07
C VAL A 199 -7.50 -0.13 5.29
N ALA A 200 -8.08 0.86 5.96
CA ALA A 200 -7.53 1.39 7.20
C ALA A 200 -7.45 0.30 8.29
N GLU A 201 -8.48 -0.53 8.42
CA GLU A 201 -8.47 -1.71 9.29
C GLU A 201 -7.30 -2.63 8.98
N ALA A 202 -7.10 -3.00 7.70
CA ALA A 202 -5.99 -3.84 7.28
C ALA A 202 -4.62 -3.19 7.56
N GLN A 203 -4.46 -1.90 7.29
CA GLN A 203 -3.23 -1.16 7.56
C GLN A 203 -2.92 -1.16 9.07
N CYS A 204 -3.91 -0.91 9.93
CA CYS A 204 -3.73 -0.99 11.38
C CYS A 204 -3.27 -2.40 11.82
N LEU A 205 -3.93 -3.45 11.35
CA LEU A 205 -3.60 -4.85 11.71
C LEU A 205 -2.23 -5.28 11.18
N LEU A 206 -1.84 -4.85 9.98
CA LEU A 206 -0.50 -5.07 9.44
C LEU A 206 0.57 -4.45 10.36
N ARG A 207 0.35 -3.20 10.80
CA ARG A 207 1.27 -2.51 11.70
C ARG A 207 1.37 -3.22 13.05
N GLU A 208 0.25 -3.69 13.60
CA GLU A 208 0.22 -4.50 14.82
C GLU A 208 1.02 -5.81 14.67
N ALA A 209 0.93 -6.45 13.50
CA ALA A 209 1.70 -7.64 13.15
C ALA A 209 3.20 -7.36 12.86
N GLY A 210 3.67 -6.13 13.07
CA GLY A 210 5.06 -5.71 12.83
C GLY A 210 5.41 -5.46 11.36
N LEU A 211 4.42 -5.34 10.48
CA LEU A 211 4.59 -5.11 9.04
C LEU A 211 4.17 -3.69 8.69
N SER A 212 5.09 -2.84 8.24
CA SER A 212 4.78 -1.42 7.99
C SER A 212 3.98 -1.22 6.69
N PRO A 213 2.69 -0.81 6.76
CA PRO A 213 1.87 -0.56 5.57
C PRO A 213 2.05 0.86 5.02
N GLY A 214 2.90 1.69 5.63
CA GLY A 214 2.97 3.14 5.41
C GLY A 214 2.03 3.91 6.34
N VAL A 215 1.49 5.02 5.83
CA VAL A 215 0.48 5.83 6.53
C VAL A 215 -0.84 5.06 6.60
N VAL A 216 -1.58 5.19 7.70
CA VAL A 216 -2.94 4.65 7.81
C VAL A 216 -3.92 5.70 7.28
N ASP A 217 -3.95 5.80 5.96
CA ASP A 217 -4.78 6.74 5.21
C ASP A 217 -6.02 6.07 4.61
N GLY A 218 -6.19 4.77 4.85
CA GLY A 218 -7.26 3.98 4.25
C GLY A 218 -7.11 3.81 2.75
N ILE A 219 -5.92 3.99 2.17
CA ILE A 219 -5.65 3.81 0.74
C ILE A 219 -4.72 2.61 0.53
N PHE A 220 -5.12 1.67 -0.31
CA PHE A 220 -4.36 0.45 -0.55
C PHE A 220 -3.25 0.75 -1.55
N GLY A 221 -2.16 1.33 -1.04
CA GLY A 221 -1.00 1.72 -1.82
C GLY A 221 0.09 0.64 -1.91
N PRO A 222 1.21 0.95 -2.56
CA PRO A 222 2.36 0.05 -2.69
C PRO A 222 2.98 -0.41 -1.37
N HIS A 223 2.95 0.46 -0.35
CA HIS A 223 3.45 0.12 0.98
C HIS A 223 2.55 -0.92 1.66
N THR A 224 1.23 -0.73 1.61
CA THR A 224 0.26 -1.71 2.10
C THR A 224 0.37 -3.03 1.34
N GLN A 225 0.46 -3.00 0.00
CA GLN A 225 0.62 -4.23 -0.80
C GLN A 225 1.89 -5.00 -0.42
N ARG A 226 3.01 -4.30 -0.19
CA ARG A 226 4.26 -4.94 0.25
C ARG A 226 4.07 -5.62 1.60
N ALA A 227 3.50 -4.92 2.58
CA ALA A 227 3.22 -5.47 3.90
C ALA A 227 2.29 -6.69 3.82
N VAL A 228 1.28 -6.66 2.94
CA VAL A 228 0.40 -7.82 2.70
C VAL A 228 1.19 -9.01 2.14
N LYS A 229 2.08 -8.79 1.17
CA LYS A 229 2.92 -9.86 0.63
C LYS A 229 3.85 -10.46 1.69
N ASP A 230 4.40 -9.61 2.55
CA ASP A 230 5.26 -10.06 3.66
C ASP A 230 4.47 -10.88 4.68
N LEU A 231 3.23 -10.47 4.99
CA LEU A 231 2.31 -11.25 5.82
C LEU A 231 2.02 -12.61 5.18
N GLN A 232 1.58 -12.61 3.91
CA GLN A 232 1.25 -13.82 3.18
C GLN A 232 2.43 -14.80 3.17
N LYS A 233 3.64 -14.30 2.92
CA LYS A 233 4.87 -15.09 2.98
C LYS A 233 5.11 -15.68 4.38
N ARG A 234 4.94 -14.87 5.44
CA ARG A 234 5.10 -15.32 6.84
C ARG A 234 4.05 -16.36 7.24
N SER A 235 2.83 -16.26 6.71
CA SER A 235 1.71 -17.14 7.01
C SER A 235 1.58 -18.35 6.07
N GLY A 236 2.52 -18.53 5.12
CA GLY A 236 2.48 -19.63 4.16
C GLY A 236 1.31 -19.57 3.15
N LEU A 237 0.81 -18.36 2.87
CA LEU A 237 -0.27 -18.11 1.90
C LEU A 237 0.29 -17.82 0.50
N VAL A 238 -0.59 -17.86 -0.50
CA VAL A 238 -0.27 -17.38 -1.85
C VAL A 238 0.08 -15.89 -1.80
N VAL A 239 1.23 -15.52 -2.35
CA VAL A 239 1.79 -14.15 -2.27
C VAL A 239 1.33 -13.30 -3.46
N ASP A 240 0.03 -13.04 -3.53
CA ASP A 240 -0.57 -12.20 -4.58
C ASP A 240 -0.62 -10.70 -4.22
N GLY A 241 -0.46 -10.36 -2.94
CA GLY A 241 -0.60 -9.00 -2.43
C GLY A 241 -2.04 -8.50 -2.39
N ILE A 242 -3.01 -9.41 -2.34
CA ILE A 242 -4.45 -9.15 -2.22
C ILE A 242 -4.90 -9.65 -0.84
N ILE A 243 -5.69 -8.86 -0.14
CA ILE A 243 -6.31 -9.30 1.11
C ILE A 243 -7.63 -9.97 0.76
N GLY A 244 -7.65 -11.30 0.79
CA GLY A 244 -8.87 -12.11 0.73
C GLY A 244 -9.17 -12.78 2.08
N PRO A 245 -10.15 -13.71 2.14
CA PRO A 245 -10.57 -14.36 3.39
C PRO A 245 -9.43 -15.03 4.17
N HIS A 246 -8.48 -15.68 3.48
CA HIS A 246 -7.33 -16.31 4.14
C HIS A 246 -6.35 -15.28 4.71
N THR A 247 -6.10 -14.18 3.99
CA THR A 247 -5.26 -13.08 4.48
C THR A 247 -5.93 -12.37 5.66
N TRP A 248 -7.25 -12.18 5.63
CA TRP A 248 -8.00 -11.64 6.78
C TRP A 248 -7.90 -12.51 8.01
N LYS A 249 -7.97 -13.84 7.83
CA LYS A 249 -7.75 -14.76 8.95
C LYS A 249 -6.36 -14.55 9.54
N ALA A 250 -5.31 -14.54 8.71
CA ALA A 250 -3.93 -14.33 9.17
C ALA A 250 -3.70 -12.97 9.84
N LEU A 251 -4.38 -11.90 9.41
CA LEU A 251 -4.30 -10.57 10.04
C LEU A 251 -4.92 -10.53 11.44
N ARG A 252 -5.83 -11.45 11.75
CA ARG A 252 -6.65 -11.41 12.97
C ARG A 252 -6.28 -12.48 14.00
N GLU A 253 -5.26 -13.30 13.74
CA GLU A 253 -4.69 -14.28 14.68
C GLU A 253 -3.86 -13.60 15.78
#